data_AF-A0A380E0J1-F1
#
_entry.id   AF-A0A380E0J1-F1
#
_cell.length_a   1.000
_cell.length_b   1.000
_cell.length_c   1.000
_cell.angle_alpha   90.00
_cell.angle_beta   90.00
_cell.angle_gamma   90.00
#
_symmetry.space_group_name_H-M   'P 1'
#
loop_
_entity.id
_entity.type
_entity.pdbx_description
1 polymer ?
#
loop_
_entity_poly.entity_id
_entity_poly.type
_entity_poly.pdbx_seq_one_letter_code
_entity_poly.pdbx_strand_id
1 'polypeptide(L)'
;MSSQTDSRTIIGTGGAEKLLGKGDMLYVGNGDSSQTRIQGAFLSDQEVQDVVNYVVEQQQANYVKEMEPDTPVDKSEMKSEDALYDEAYLFVVEQQKASTSLLQRQFRIGYNRASRLMDDLERNQVIGPQKGSKPRQVLIDLNNDEV
;
A
#
# COMPACT_ATOMS: atom_id res chain seq x y z
N MET A 1 -25.03 15.66 7.46
CA MET A 1 -25.99 16.23 8.44
C MET A 1 -25.88 15.39 9.69
N SER A 2 -25.36 15.92 10.79
CA SER A 2 -25.36 15.22 12.08
C SER A 2 -26.79 15.24 12.64
N SER A 3 -27.36 14.07 12.93
CA SER A 3 -28.69 13.97 13.52
C SER A 3 -28.60 13.65 15.02
N GLN A 4 -29.66 14.00 15.77
CA GLN A 4 -29.76 13.64 17.18
C GLN A 4 -29.73 12.12 17.38
N THR A 5 -30.27 11.36 16.42
CA THR A 5 -30.25 9.89 16.42
C THR A 5 -28.83 9.37 16.29
N ASP A 6 -28.04 9.92 15.36
CA ASP A 6 -26.64 9.52 15.17
C ASP A 6 -25.77 9.90 16.38
N SER A 7 -26.03 11.07 16.98
CA SER A 7 -25.37 11.50 18.21
C SER A 7 -25.58 10.50 19.35
N ARG A 8 -26.82 10.03 19.56
CA ARG A 8 -27.12 9.02 20.57
C ARG A 8 -26.51 7.67 20.25
N THR A 9 -26.45 7.27 18.98
CA THR A 9 -25.82 6.00 18.58
C THR A 9 -24.31 6.01 18.85
N ILE A 10 -23.63 7.12 18.59
CA ILE A 10 -22.16 7.19 18.68
C ILE A 10 -21.69 7.56 20.09
N ILE A 11 -22.29 8.58 20.72
CA ILE A 11 -21.83 9.18 21.99
C ILE A 11 -22.77 8.81 23.15
N GLY A 12 -23.90 8.14 22.88
CA GLY A 12 -24.90 7.80 23.89
C GLY A 12 -25.81 8.98 24.29
N THR A 13 -25.47 10.21 23.89
CA THR A 13 -26.19 11.44 24.25
C THR A 13 -26.39 12.36 23.04
N GLY A 14 -27.34 13.30 23.15
CA GLY A 14 -27.57 14.33 22.13
C GLY A 14 -26.56 15.48 22.24
N GLY A 15 -26.33 16.20 21.14
CA GLY A 15 -25.40 17.33 21.12
C GLY A 15 -24.68 17.53 19.80
N ALA A 16 -24.49 16.46 19.01
CA ALA A 16 -23.78 16.55 17.73
C ALA A 16 -24.52 17.41 16.69
N GLU A 17 -25.83 17.60 16.84
CA GLU A 17 -26.64 18.51 16.01
C GLU A 17 -26.30 19.99 16.21
N LYS A 18 -25.59 20.34 17.30
CA LYS A 18 -25.16 21.70 17.63
C LYS A 18 -23.72 22.00 17.18
N LEU A 19 -23.04 21.00 16.61
CA LEU A 19 -21.70 21.16 16.09
C LEU A 19 -21.75 21.98 14.80
N LEU A 20 -20.86 22.96 14.70
CA LEU A 20 -20.74 23.85 13.54
C LEU A 20 -19.94 23.18 12.39
N GLY A 21 -19.33 22.03 12.65
CA GLY A 21 -18.44 21.33 11.72
C GLY A 21 -17.04 21.96 11.71
N LYS A 22 -16.26 21.67 10.65
CA LYS A 22 -14.91 22.23 10.45
C LYS A 22 -14.04 22.16 11.71
N GLY A 23 -13.88 20.95 12.26
CA GLY A 23 -13.03 20.70 13.43
C GLY A 23 -13.73 20.87 14.77
N ASP A 24 -14.97 21.34 14.80
CA ASP A 24 -15.79 21.35 16.02
C ASP A 24 -16.28 19.94 16.38
N MET A 25 -16.02 19.49 17.60
CA MET A 25 -16.29 18.13 18.05
C MET A 25 -16.73 18.06 19.52
N LEU A 26 -17.38 16.96 19.89
CA LEU A 26 -17.69 16.63 21.28
C LEU A 26 -16.76 15.50 21.74
N TYR A 27 -16.18 15.68 22.91
CA TYR A 27 -15.29 14.70 23.55
C TYR A 27 -15.91 14.21 24.85
N VAL A 28 -15.84 12.89 25.05
CA VAL A 28 -16.22 12.22 26.29
C VAL A 28 -15.03 11.39 26.74
N GLY A 29 -14.44 11.77 27.87
CA GLY A 29 -13.32 11.04 28.48
C GLY A 29 -13.77 9.70 29.05
N ASN A 30 -12.82 8.78 29.23
CA ASN A 30 -13.10 7.50 29.88
C ASN A 30 -13.52 7.73 31.34
N GLY A 31 -14.78 7.46 31.64
CA GLY A 31 -15.36 7.63 32.99
C GLY A 31 -15.96 9.01 33.25
N ASP A 32 -15.92 9.93 32.28
CA ASP A 32 -16.62 11.21 32.39
C ASP A 32 -18.12 11.05 32.15
N SER A 33 -18.91 11.74 32.97
CA SER A 33 -20.38 11.79 32.86
C SER A 33 -20.87 12.94 31.98
N SER A 34 -19.98 13.84 31.56
CA SER A 34 -20.32 15.03 30.79
C SER A 34 -19.43 15.20 29.56
N GLN A 35 -20.03 15.65 28.47
CA GLN A 35 -19.35 15.93 27.21
C GLN A 35 -18.75 17.34 27.22
N THR A 36 -17.52 17.45 26.72
CA THR A 36 -16.83 18.73 26.52
C THR A 36 -16.77 19.03 25.03
N ARG A 37 -17.11 20.27 24.65
CA ARG A 37 -16.95 20.74 23.25
C ARG A 37 -15.52 21.18 23.02
N ILE A 38 -14.90 20.67 21.95
CA ILE A 38 -13.53 20.95 21.56
C ILE A 38 -13.53 21.46 20.13
N GLN A 39 -12.68 22.45 19.85
CA GLN A 39 -12.42 22.93 18.49
C GLN A 39 -11.02 22.49 18.06
N GLY A 40 -10.95 21.56 17.11
CA GLY A 40 -9.72 21.21 16.42
C GLY A 40 -9.44 22.15 15.25
N ALA A 41 -8.17 22.23 14.85
CA ALA A 41 -7.80 22.86 13.58
C ALA A 41 -8.35 22.01 12.43
N PHE A 42 -9.23 22.58 11.63
CA PHE A 42 -9.69 21.95 10.40
C PHE A 42 -8.79 22.40 9.25
N LEU A 43 -8.27 21.42 8.53
CA LEU A 43 -7.54 21.61 7.28
C LEU A 43 -8.36 20.92 6.20
N SER A 44 -8.70 21.67 5.15
CA SER A 44 -9.29 21.09 3.95
C SER A 44 -8.23 20.40 3.10
N ASP A 45 -8.65 19.45 2.27
CA ASP A 45 -7.75 18.75 1.32
C ASP A 45 -6.99 19.74 0.42
N GLN A 46 -7.65 20.85 0.04
CA GLN A 46 -7.01 21.90 -0.75
C GLN A 46 -5.88 22.61 0.01
N GLU A 47 -6.11 22.99 1.27
CA GLU A 47 -5.07 23.63 2.09
C GLU A 47 -3.88 22.69 2.33
N VAL A 48 -4.15 21.39 2.50
CA VAL A 48 -3.09 20.37 2.58
C VAL A 48 -2.28 20.35 1.29
N GLN A 49 -2.95 20.30 0.13
CA GLN A 49 -2.28 20.28 -1.18
C GLN A 49 -1.44 21.54 -1.41
N ASP A 50 -1.96 22.72 -1.06
CA ASP A 50 -1.27 24.00 -1.23
C ASP A 50 0.02 24.04 -0.38
N VAL A 51 -0.06 23.57 0.87
CA VAL A 51 1.12 23.47 1.76
C VAL A 51 2.13 22.47 1.21
N VAL A 52 1.69 21.31 0.74
CA VAL A 52 2.57 20.31 0.14
C VAL A 52 3.28 20.89 -1.08
N ASN A 53 2.55 21.53 -1.99
CA ASN A 53 3.13 22.14 -3.19
C ASN A 53 4.16 23.22 -2.83
N TYR A 54 3.84 24.09 -1.86
CA TYR A 54 4.76 25.12 -1.39
C TYR A 54 6.05 24.54 -0.78
N VAL A 55 5.98 23.41 -0.10
CA VAL A 55 7.16 22.72 0.46
C VAL A 55 7.98 22.06 -0.67
N VAL A 56 7.32 21.43 -1.63
CA VAL A 56 7.97 20.80 -2.80
C VAL A 56 8.70 21.84 -3.66
N GLU A 57 8.16 23.05 -3.80
CA GLU A 57 8.81 24.15 -4.54
C GLU A 57 10.10 24.64 -3.87
N GLN A 58 10.18 24.60 -2.53
CA GLN A 58 11.37 25.06 -1.80
C GLN A 58 12.56 24.12 -1.95
N GLN A 59 12.31 22.82 -2.08
CA GLN A 59 13.35 21.83 -2.30
C GLN A 59 12.77 20.67 -3.09
N GLN A 60 13.23 20.53 -4.33
CA GLN A 60 12.99 19.32 -5.10
C GLN A 60 13.56 18.13 -4.34
N ALA A 61 12.81 17.02 -4.34
CA ALA A 61 13.20 15.80 -3.65
C ALA A 61 14.63 15.42 -4.03
N ASN A 62 15.53 15.48 -3.05
CA ASN A 62 16.89 15.02 -3.21
C ASN A 62 16.88 13.52 -2.94
N TYR A 63 16.51 12.76 -3.97
CA TYR A 63 16.57 11.30 -3.92
C TYR A 63 18.05 10.91 -3.78
N VAL A 64 18.40 10.39 -2.60
CA VAL A 64 19.73 9.84 -2.36
C VAL A 64 19.85 8.61 -3.27
N LYS A 65 20.77 8.68 -4.23
CA LYS A 65 20.99 7.61 -5.22
C LYS A 65 21.30 6.24 -4.59
N GLU A 66 21.81 6.20 -3.37
CA GLU A 66 22.02 4.97 -2.57
C GLU A 66 20.72 4.37 -1.99
N MET A 67 19.61 5.13 -2.02
CA MET A 67 18.26 4.65 -1.71
C MET A 67 17.45 4.34 -2.98
N GLU A 68 17.93 4.72 -4.17
CA GLU A 68 17.48 4.05 -5.39
C GLU A 68 17.99 2.61 -5.29
N PRO A 69 17.15 1.58 -5.53
CA PRO A 69 17.68 0.24 -5.66
C PRO A 69 18.79 0.27 -6.74
N ASP A 70 19.99 -0.20 -6.39
CA ASP A 70 21.25 -0.16 -7.16
C ASP A 70 21.21 -0.81 -8.55
N THR A 71 20.05 -1.18 -9.04
CA THR A 71 19.85 -1.81 -10.33
C THR A 71 18.82 -1.02 -11.11
N PRO A 72 19.22 -0.20 -12.10
CA PRO A 72 18.42 -0.17 -13.31
C PRO A 72 18.25 -1.64 -13.71
N VAL A 73 17.03 -2.16 -13.61
CA VAL A 73 16.70 -3.51 -14.09
C VAL A 73 17.00 -3.47 -15.57
N ASP A 74 18.19 -3.94 -15.93
CA ASP A 74 18.62 -4.06 -17.29
C ASP A 74 17.67 -5.08 -17.92
N LYS A 75 16.63 -4.57 -18.61
CA LYS A 75 15.61 -5.39 -19.29
C LYS A 75 16.24 -6.35 -20.33
N SER A 76 17.55 -6.25 -20.55
CA SER A 76 18.34 -7.07 -21.44
C SER A 76 18.70 -8.46 -20.90
N GLU A 77 18.60 -8.73 -19.58
CA GLU A 77 18.84 -10.08 -19.01
C GLU A 77 17.57 -10.87 -18.64
N MET A 78 16.38 -10.36 -18.97
CA MET A 78 15.09 -11.04 -18.80
C MET A 78 14.84 -12.15 -19.85
N LYS A 79 15.73 -13.14 -19.97
CA LYS A 79 15.40 -14.36 -20.73
C LYS A 79 15.48 -15.59 -19.83
N SER A 80 14.37 -15.88 -19.16
CA SER A 80 14.14 -17.28 -18.81
C SER A 80 13.93 -18.07 -20.11
N GLU A 81 14.57 -19.22 -20.22
CA GLU A 81 14.36 -20.15 -21.35
C GLU A 81 13.00 -20.87 -21.24
N ASP A 82 12.30 -20.73 -20.12
CA ASP A 82 11.02 -21.39 -19.89
C ASP A 82 9.88 -20.61 -20.55
N ALA A 83 9.17 -21.28 -21.47
CA ALA A 83 8.05 -20.69 -22.19
C ALA A 83 6.89 -20.18 -21.32
N LEU A 84 6.80 -20.61 -20.05
CA LEU A 84 5.78 -20.15 -19.10
C LEU A 84 6.23 -18.95 -18.26
N TYR A 85 7.44 -18.44 -18.46
CA TYR A 85 7.98 -17.37 -17.62
C TYR A 85 7.14 -16.09 -17.66
N ASP A 86 6.75 -15.63 -18.84
CA ASP A 86 5.98 -14.39 -19.00
C ASP A 86 4.60 -14.50 -18.34
N GLU A 87 3.94 -15.66 -18.48
CA GLU A 87 2.66 -15.92 -17.82
C GLU A 87 2.81 -16.01 -16.30
N ALA A 88 3.88 -16.66 -15.82
CA ALA A 88 4.20 -16.77 -14.40
C ALA A 88 4.53 -15.40 -13.78
N TYR A 89 5.25 -14.54 -14.50
CA TYR A 89 5.53 -13.16 -14.13
C TYR A 89 4.23 -12.40 -13.89
N LEU A 90 3.35 -12.35 -14.90
CA LEU A 90 2.08 -11.64 -14.82
C LEU A 90 1.23 -12.15 -13.66
N PHE A 91 1.13 -13.48 -13.52
CA PHE A 91 0.37 -14.10 -12.46
C PHE A 91 0.90 -13.75 -11.05
N VAL A 92 2.22 -13.75 -10.86
CA VAL A 92 2.83 -13.43 -9.57
C VAL A 92 2.64 -11.95 -9.22
N VAL A 93 2.77 -11.07 -10.20
CA VAL A 93 2.54 -9.63 -10.04
C VAL A 93 1.06 -9.33 -9.72
N GLU A 94 0.12 -10.03 -10.36
CA GLU A 94 -1.31 -9.89 -10.08
C GLU A 94 -1.68 -10.43 -8.68
N GLN A 95 -1.17 -11.59 -8.31
CA GLN A 95 -1.51 -12.25 -7.04
C GLN A 95 -0.76 -11.69 -5.83
N GLN A 96 0.30 -10.89 -6.06
CA GLN A 96 1.15 -10.31 -5.03
C GLN A 96 1.73 -11.34 -4.05
N LYS A 97 1.84 -12.60 -4.49
CA LYS A 97 2.32 -13.75 -3.71
C LYS A 97 3.02 -14.75 -4.64
N ALA A 98 4.22 -15.17 -4.27
CA ALA A 98 4.96 -16.18 -5.02
C ALA A 98 5.34 -17.39 -4.14
N SER A 99 5.01 -18.59 -4.60
CA SER A 99 5.52 -19.84 -4.03
C SER A 99 5.58 -20.94 -5.09
N THR A 100 6.46 -21.91 -4.89
CA THR A 100 6.58 -23.08 -5.78
C THR A 100 5.26 -23.83 -5.91
N SER A 101 4.57 -24.09 -4.79
CA SER A 101 3.27 -24.78 -4.78
C SER A 101 2.15 -23.99 -5.46
N LEU A 102 2.23 -22.66 -5.48
CA LEU A 102 1.29 -21.79 -6.18
C LEU A 102 1.47 -21.92 -7.70
N LEU A 103 2.70 -21.85 -8.19
CA LEU A 103 3.03 -22.07 -9.61
C LEU A 103 2.69 -23.49 -10.07
N GLN A 104 2.96 -24.52 -9.26
CA GLN A 104 2.61 -25.91 -9.60
C GLN A 104 1.12 -26.10 -9.86
N ARG A 105 0.26 -25.47 -9.05
CA ARG A 105 -1.20 -25.59 -9.18
C ARG A 105 -1.74 -24.78 -10.35
N GLN A 106 -1.26 -23.54 -10.51
CA GLN A 106 -1.73 -22.64 -11.56
C GLN A 106 -1.36 -23.15 -12.95
N PHE A 107 -0.08 -23.49 -13.14
CA PHE A 107 0.46 -23.86 -14.45
C PHE A 107 0.50 -25.38 -14.70
N ARG A 108 0.04 -26.18 -13.72
CA ARG A 108 0.02 -27.66 -13.78
C ARG A 108 1.39 -28.26 -14.12
N ILE A 109 2.43 -27.71 -13.52
CA ILE A 109 3.84 -28.10 -13.75
C ILE A 109 4.42 -28.87 -12.55
N GLY A 110 5.44 -29.68 -12.82
CA GLY A 110 6.19 -30.39 -11.77
C GLY A 110 7.04 -29.45 -10.90
N TYR A 111 7.41 -29.93 -9.70
CA TYR A 111 8.17 -29.16 -8.70
C TYR A 111 9.47 -28.56 -9.26
N ASN A 112 10.24 -29.33 -10.03
CA ASN A 112 11.52 -28.88 -10.58
C ASN A 112 11.38 -27.71 -11.57
N ARG A 113 10.27 -27.67 -12.33
CA ARG A 113 10.00 -26.57 -13.27
C ARG A 113 9.51 -25.34 -12.52
N ALA A 114 8.61 -25.53 -11.55
CA ALA A 114 8.14 -24.45 -10.69
C ALA A 114 9.27 -23.82 -9.87
N SER A 115 10.23 -24.61 -9.41
CA SER A 115 11.40 -24.12 -8.68
C SER A 115 12.30 -23.28 -9.59
N ARG A 116 12.59 -23.76 -10.81
CA ARG A 116 13.34 -22.97 -11.81
C ARG A 116 12.67 -21.64 -12.15
N LEU A 117 11.35 -21.64 -12.32
CA LEU A 117 10.60 -20.40 -12.53
C LEU A 117 10.70 -19.45 -11.33
N MET A 118 10.68 -19.95 -10.09
CA MET A 118 10.90 -19.12 -8.90
C MET A 118 12.32 -18.54 -8.86
N ASP A 119 13.33 -19.32 -9.23
CA ASP A 119 14.72 -18.87 -9.28
C ASP A 119 14.92 -17.81 -10.38
N ASP A 120 14.28 -17.97 -11.53
CA ASP A 120 14.32 -17.00 -12.63
C ASP A 120 13.59 -15.70 -12.25
N LEU A 121 12.45 -15.79 -11.58
CA LEU A 121 11.72 -14.62 -11.05
C LEU A 121 12.54 -13.88 -9.98
N GLU A 122 13.30 -14.59 -9.15
CA GLU A 122 14.22 -13.98 -8.17
C GLU A 122 15.42 -13.32 -8.86
N ARG A 123 16.05 -14.01 -9.83
CA ARG A 123 17.17 -13.48 -10.61
C ARG A 123 16.78 -12.19 -11.33
N ASN A 124 15.57 -12.13 -11.87
CA ASN A 124 15.02 -10.98 -12.57
C ASN A 124 14.39 -9.94 -11.63
N GLN A 125 14.65 -10.04 -10.31
CA GLN A 125 14.19 -9.09 -9.30
C GLN A 125 12.66 -8.88 -9.24
N VAL A 126 11.88 -9.86 -9.69
CA VAL A 126 10.41 -9.85 -9.63
C VAL A 126 9.94 -10.20 -8.22
N ILE A 127 10.66 -11.10 -7.56
CA ILE A 127 10.38 -11.56 -6.20
C ILE A 127 11.64 -11.47 -5.34
N GLY A 128 11.45 -11.17 -4.06
CA GLY A 128 12.53 -11.11 -3.09
C GLY A 128 13.06 -12.49 -2.67
N PRO A 129 14.16 -12.51 -1.90
CA PRO A 129 14.81 -13.75 -1.49
C PRO A 129 13.92 -14.57 -0.56
N GLN A 130 14.18 -15.88 -0.52
CA GLN A 130 13.44 -16.79 0.34
C GLN A 130 13.66 -16.47 1.84
N LYS A 131 12.60 -16.06 2.53
CA LYS A 131 12.59 -15.87 3.99
C LYS A 131 11.86 -17.01 4.67
N GLY A 132 12.57 -18.13 4.87
CA GLY A 132 12.06 -19.32 5.54
C GLY A 132 10.95 -20.03 4.75
N SER A 133 9.86 -20.41 5.42
CA SER A 133 8.71 -21.11 4.83
C SER A 133 7.60 -20.18 4.30
N LYS A 134 7.77 -18.86 4.43
CA LYS A 134 6.76 -17.88 3.98
C LYS A 134 6.80 -17.71 2.46
N PRO A 135 5.66 -17.37 1.83
CA PRO A 135 5.62 -16.95 0.42
C PRO A 135 6.60 -15.80 0.19
N ARG A 136 7.25 -15.78 -0.97
CA ARG A 136 8.20 -14.73 -1.33
C ARG A 136 7.43 -13.43 -1.59
N GLN A 137 8.01 -12.32 -1.14
CA GLN A 137 7.48 -10.98 -1.37
C GLN A 137 7.68 -10.62 -2.84
N VAL A 138 6.66 -10.05 -3.48
CA VAL A 138 6.75 -9.50 -4.83
C VAL A 138 7.33 -8.09 -4.73
N LEU A 139 8.28 -7.76 -5.61
CA LEU A 139 9.01 -6.48 -5.60
C LEU A 139 8.46 -5.47 -6.61
N ILE A 140 7.54 -5.90 -7.47
CA ILE A 140 6.93 -5.10 -8.53
C ILE A 140 5.48 -4.81 -8.18
N ASP A 141 5.13 -3.53 -8.16
CA ASP A 141 3.75 -3.05 -8.00
C ASP A 141 3.23 -2.51 -9.34
N LEU A 142 2.04 -2.96 -9.76
CA LEU A 142 1.36 -2.51 -10.99
C LEU A 142 0.95 -1.02 -10.94
N ASN A 143 0.97 -0.40 -9.76
CA ASN A 143 0.56 0.99 -9.57
C ASN A 143 1.70 2.01 -9.75
N ASN A 144 2.92 1.56 -10.11
CA ASN A 144 4.09 2.42 -10.28
C ASN A 144 4.35 2.85 -11.75
N ASP A 145 3.49 2.45 -12.69
CA ASP A 145 3.58 2.82 -14.11
C ASP A 145 2.74 4.07 -14.48
N GLU A 146 2.17 4.78 -13.51
CA GLU A 146 1.58 6.11 -13.72
C GLU A 146 2.53 7.21 -13.22
N VAL A 147 3.54 7.53 -14.04
CA VAL A 147 4.21 8.86 -14.06
C VAL A 147 4.55 9.25 -15.49
#